data_AF-A0A2N0MLV3-F1
#
_entry.id   AF-A0A2N0MLV3-F1
#
_cell.length_a   1.000
_cell.length_b   1.000
_cell.length_c   1.000
_cell.angle_alpha   90.00
_cell.angle_beta   90.00
_cell.angle_gamma   90.00
#
_symmetry.space_group_name_H-M   'P 1'
#
loop_
_entity.id
_entity.type
_entity.pdbx_description
1 polymer ?
#
loop_
_entity_poly.entity_id
_entity_poly.type
_entity_poly.pdbx_seq_one_letter_code
_entity_poly.pdbx_strand_id
1 'polypeptide(L)'
;MSPRLCLAEDLIPVMRQEGEEGLRRRLCEEVAQLASHVDVVMLAQFSLAAVLSDVRKASPVPVLSPPHSSARRLKQLLAPNE
;
A
#
# COMPACT_ATOMS: atom_id res chain seq x y z
N MET A 1 -9.22 14.38 -13.52
CA MET A 1 -9.10 13.88 -12.14
C MET A 1 -7.62 13.71 -11.86
N SER A 2 -7.06 14.42 -10.88
CA SER A 2 -5.63 14.32 -10.55
C SER A 2 -5.46 13.44 -9.30
N PRO A 3 -4.39 12.64 -9.20
CA PRO A 3 -4.16 11.82 -8.02
C PRO A 3 -3.98 12.72 -6.79
N ARG A 4 -4.65 12.36 -5.69
CA ARG A 4 -4.45 13.02 -4.41
C ARG A 4 -3.19 12.45 -3.76
N LEU A 5 -2.12 13.23 -3.75
CA LEU A 5 -0.87 12.83 -3.09
C LEU A 5 -1.07 12.86 -1.58
N CYS A 6 -0.61 11.81 -0.91
CA CYS A 6 -0.61 11.67 0.53
C CYS A 6 0.80 11.23 0.93
N LEU A 7 1.44 12.03 1.78
CA LEU A 7 2.74 11.74 2.37
C LEU A 7 2.52 11.66 3.88
N ALA A 8 2.71 10.46 4.44
CA ALA A 8 2.69 10.26 5.87
C ALA A 8 4.14 10.34 6.38
N GLU A 9 4.55 11.54 6.75
CA GLU A 9 5.94 11.89 7.08
C GLU A 9 6.46 11.12 8.30
N ASP A 10 5.56 10.66 9.16
CA ASP A 10 5.87 9.96 10.40
C ASP A 10 6.04 8.45 10.24
N LEU A 11 5.77 7.85 9.06
CA LEU A 11 5.86 6.39 8.88
C LEU A 11 7.27 5.84 9.13
N ILE A 12 8.32 6.56 8.73
CA ILE A 12 9.71 6.13 8.99
C ILE A 12 10.05 6.20 10.48
N PRO A 13 9.80 7.32 11.20
CA PRO A 13 9.89 7.36 12.65
C PRO A 13 9.12 6.25 13.35
N VAL A 14 7.84 6.02 12.99
CA VAL A 14 6.99 4.98 13.57
C VAL A 14 7.60 3.59 13.34
N MET A 15 8.04 3.28 12.11
CA MET A 15 8.69 2.01 11.82
C MET A 15 9.95 1.79 12.66
N ARG A 16 10.73 2.85 12.95
CA ARG A 16 11.94 2.75 13.77
C ARG A 16 11.66 2.56 15.26
N GLN A 17 10.55 3.12 15.75
CA GLN A 17 10.22 3.12 17.19
C GLN A 17 9.31 1.96 17.59
N GLU A 18 8.32 1.65 16.75
CA GLU A 18 7.25 0.69 17.03
C GLU A 18 7.34 -0.57 16.14
N GLY A 19 8.29 -0.61 15.20
CA GLY A 19 8.46 -1.73 14.29
C GLY A 19 7.33 -1.87 13.27
N GLU A 20 7.19 -3.08 12.72
CA GLU A 20 6.24 -3.38 11.65
C GLU A 20 4.78 -3.23 12.10
N GLU A 21 4.46 -3.57 13.35
CA GLU A 21 3.11 -3.48 13.87
C GLU A 21 2.65 -2.01 13.99
N GLY A 22 3.52 -1.13 14.50
CA GLY A 22 3.23 0.30 14.53
C GLY A 22 3.08 0.90 13.13
N LEU A 23 3.95 0.51 12.19
CA LEU A 23 3.83 0.92 10.80
C LEU A 23 2.49 0.47 10.19
N ARG A 24 2.09 -0.78 10.41
CA ARG A 24 0.82 -1.34 9.92
C ARG A 24 -0.36 -0.55 10.46
N ARG A 25 -0.42 -0.34 11.78
CA ARG A 25 -1.48 0.45 12.43
C ARG A 25 -1.58 1.85 11.82
N ARG A 26 -0.46 2.57 11.79
CA ARG A 26 -0.41 3.95 11.31
C ARG A 26 -0.80 4.07 9.84
N LEU A 27 -0.36 3.13 9.01
CA LEU A 27 -0.71 3.10 7.59
C LEU A 27 -2.21 2.81 7.37
N CYS A 28 -2.81 1.91 8.16
CA CYS A 28 -4.25 1.68 8.11
C CYS A 28 -5.04 2.94 8.46
N GLU A 29 -4.61 3.69 9.48
CA GLU A 29 -5.23 4.98 9.85
C GLU A 29 -5.15 5.99 8.69
N GLU A 30 -3.99 6.16 8.06
CA GLU A 30 -3.83 7.05 6.90
C GLU A 30 -4.70 6.65 5.72
N VAL A 31 -4.73 5.36 5.39
CA VAL A 31 -5.53 4.86 4.28
C VAL A 31 -7.02 5.06 4.54
N ALA A 32 -7.48 4.88 5.78
CA ALA A 32 -8.87 5.15 6.16
C ALA A 32 -9.22 6.64 6.00
N GLN A 33 -8.32 7.55 6.38
CA GLN A 33 -8.51 8.99 6.19
C GLN A 33 -8.57 9.37 4.71
N LEU A 34 -7.70 8.79 3.88
CA LEU A 34 -7.66 9.08 2.45
C LEU A 34 -8.89 8.55 1.70
N ALA A 35 -9.41 7.39 2.14
CA ALA A 35 -10.47 6.67 1.44
C ALA A 35 -11.81 7.42 1.31
N SER A 36 -12.08 8.41 2.16
CA SER A 36 -13.28 9.26 2.03
C SER A 36 -13.22 10.24 0.85
N HIS A 37 -12.07 10.33 0.18
CA HIS A 37 -11.81 11.32 -0.86
C HIS A 37 -11.39 10.72 -2.21
N VAL A 38 -11.25 9.40 -2.28
CA VAL A 38 -10.76 8.70 -3.48
C VAL A 38 -11.49 7.38 -3.65
N ASP A 39 -11.67 6.95 -4.88
CA ASP A 39 -12.28 5.65 -5.18
C ASP A 39 -11.31 4.48 -4.99
N VAL A 40 -10.00 4.75 -4.98
CA VAL A 40 -8.92 3.76 -4.91
C VAL A 40 -7.71 4.37 -4.21
N VAL A 41 -7.01 3.59 -3.39
CA VAL A 41 -5.71 3.95 -2.79
C VAL A 41 -4.59 3.15 -3.43
N MET A 42 -3.46 3.79 -3.72
CA MET A 42 -2.28 3.13 -4.27
C MET A 42 -1.09 3.27 -3.31
N LEU A 43 -0.57 2.14 -2.82
CA LEU A 43 0.67 2.09 -2.05
C LEU A 43 1.86 2.20 -3.02
N ALA A 44 2.24 3.43 -3.37
CA ALA A 44 3.19 3.70 -4.43
C ALA A 44 4.64 3.28 -4.11
N GLN A 45 5.01 3.19 -2.83
CA GLN A 45 6.36 2.85 -2.40
C GLN A 45 6.54 1.34 -2.19
N PHE A 46 7.70 0.81 -2.61
CA PHE A 46 8.01 -0.62 -2.53
C PHE A 46 8.04 -1.16 -1.09
N SER A 47 8.52 -0.34 -0.15
CA SER A 47 8.57 -0.65 1.29
C SER A 47 7.20 -0.96 1.90
N LEU A 48 6.11 -0.48 1.29
CA LEU A 48 4.74 -0.68 1.77
C LEU A 48 4.11 -1.97 1.23
N ALA A 49 4.82 -2.74 0.39
CA ALA A 49 4.28 -3.98 -0.17
C ALA A 49 3.95 -5.01 0.92
N ALA A 50 4.79 -5.14 1.95
CA ALA A 50 4.62 -6.14 3.01
C ALA A 50 3.29 -6.00 3.78
N VAL A 51 2.81 -4.76 3.94
CA VAL A 51 1.61 -4.43 4.72
C VAL A 51 0.32 -4.37 3.88
N LEU A 52 0.40 -4.70 2.58
CA LEU A 52 -0.75 -4.64 1.66
C LEU A 52 -1.95 -5.46 2.15
N SER A 53 -1.69 -6.67 2.68
CA SER A 53 -2.75 -7.58 3.11
C SER A 53 -3.60 -6.97 4.23
N ASP A 54 -2.93 -6.36 5.21
CA ASP A 54 -3.59 -5.78 6.37
C ASP A 54 -4.36 -4.51 6.01
N VAL A 55 -3.72 -3.63 5.22
CA VAL A 55 -4.34 -2.39 4.73
C VAL A 55 -5.57 -2.69 3.87
N ARG A 56 -5.53 -3.74 3.04
CA ARG A 56 -6.70 -4.17 2.26
C ARG A 56 -7.88 -4.63 3.10
N LYS A 57 -7.62 -5.29 4.23
CA LYS A 57 -8.68 -5.74 5.15
C LYS A 57 -9.33 -4.57 5.88
N ALA A 58 -8.55 -3.53 6.18
CA ALA A 58 -9.01 -2.37 6.93
C ALA A 58 -9.58 -1.25 6.05
N SER A 59 -9.24 -1.19 4.76
CA SER A 59 -9.65 -0.10 3.87
C SER A 59 -11.07 -0.28 3.34
N PRO A 60 -11.89 0.79 3.32
CA PRO A 60 -13.23 0.75 2.73
C PRO A 60 -13.21 0.86 1.19
N VAL A 61 -12.06 1.17 0.59
CA VAL A 61 -11.88 1.28 -0.86
C VAL A 61 -10.77 0.34 -1.35
N PRO A 62 -10.75 -0.06 -2.64
CA PRO A 62 -9.70 -0.91 -3.16
C PRO A 62 -8.29 -0.33 -2.95
N VAL A 63 -7.35 -1.20 -2.54
CA VAL A 63 -5.95 -0.84 -2.34
C VAL A 63 -5.06 -1.56 -3.34
N LEU A 64 -4.32 -0.79 -4.13
CA LEU A 64 -3.39 -1.25 -5.16
C LEU A 64 -1.95 -1.21 -4.66
N SER A 65 -1.13 -2.13 -5.17
CA SER A 65 0.31 -2.18 -4.95
C SER A 65 1.02 -2.40 -6.29
N PRO A 66 1.68 -1.36 -6.84
CA PRO A 66 2.48 -1.49 -8.05
C PRO A 66 3.56 -2.59 -7.95
N PRO A 67 4.30 -2.74 -6.81
CA PRO A 67 5.23 -3.87 -6.63
C PRO A 67 4.61 -5.24 -6.91
N HIS A 68 3.42 -5.51 -6.37
CA HIS A 68 2.73 -6.79 -6.58
C HIS A 68 2.24 -6.96 -8.01
N SER A 69 1.69 -5.90 -8.61
CA SER A 69 1.21 -5.92 -10.00
C SER A 69 2.37 -6.21 -10.96
N SER A 70 3.49 -5.52 -10.80
CA SER A 70 4.70 -5.69 -11.60
C SER A 70 5.32 -7.07 -11.40
N ALA A 71 5.43 -7.55 -10.16
CA ALA A 71 5.93 -8.89 -9.87
C ALA A 71 5.05 -9.99 -10.50
N ARG A 72 3.72 -9.83 -10.44
CA ARG A 72 2.78 -10.74 -11.11
C ARG A 72 2.98 -10.73 -12.62
N ARG A 73 3.10 -9.54 -13.23
CA ARG A 73 3.30 -9.43 -14.67
C ARG A 73 4.63 -10.03 -15.11
N LEU A 74 5.70 -9.80 -14.35
CA LEU A 74 7.01 -10.37 -14.61
C LEU A 74 6.95 -11.91 -14.58
N LYS A 75 6.31 -12.51 -13.57
CA LYS A 75 6.12 -13.96 -13.48
C LYS A 75 5.39 -14.53 -14.71
N GLN A 76 4.38 -13.83 -15.22
CA GLN A 76 3.66 -14.25 -16.43
C GLN A 76 4.54 -14.21 -17.69
N LEU A 77 5.42 -13.21 -17.80
CA LEU A 77 6.34 -13.09 -18.94
C LEU A 77 7.45 -14.14 -18.92
N LEU A 78 7.82 -14.62 -17.73
CA LEU A 78 8.83 -15.67 -17.53
C LEU A 78 8.23 -17.08 -17.51
N ALA A 79 6.90 -17.20 -17.45
CA ALA A 79 6.24 -18.50 -17.51
C ALA A 79 6.56 -19.14 -18.88
N PRO A 80 6.85 -20.45 -18.93
CA PRO A 80 6.99 -21.14 -20.20
C PRO A 80 5.71 -20.93 -21.03
N ASN A 81 5.86 -20.65 -22.32
CA ASN A 81 4.72 -20.66 -23.22
C ASN A 81 4.26 -22.12 -23.35
N GLU A 82 3.06 -22.43 -22.89
CA GLU A 82 2.32 -23.61 -23.36
C GLU A 82 1.74 -23.35 -24.76
#